data_AF-A0A7Y3LA00-F1
#
_entry.id   AF-A0A7Y3LA00-F1
#
_cell.length_a   1.000
_cell.length_b   1.000
_cell.length_c   1.000
_cell.angle_alpha   90.00
_cell.angle_beta   90.00
_cell.angle_gamma   90.00
#
_symmetry.space_group_name_H-M   'P 1'
#
loop_
_entity.id
_entity.type
_entity.pdbx_description
1 polymer ?
#
loop_
_entity_poly.entity_id
_entity_poly.type
_entity_poly.pdbx_seq_one_letter_code
_entity_poly.pdbx_strand_id
1 'polypeptide(L)'
;MAERPTLVDPPIENLLHKVGDSKFTLVAVSAIRAREINEYYNGLGSGHGALIPPQVSSLSNKSLSLAMEELYEGKLQFHRPTAEELDQERLENEAREQARVDAANDLDAFTDALRDA
;
A
#
# COMPACT_ATOMS: atom_id res chain seq x y z
N MET A 1 -19.35 5.76 -33.37
CA MET A 1 -18.42 6.46 -32.47
C MET A 1 -18.23 5.55 -31.27
N ALA A 2 -17.00 5.24 -30.87
CA ALA A 2 -16.78 4.50 -29.63
C ALA A 2 -17.29 5.35 -28.46
N GLU A 3 -18.07 4.75 -27.57
CA GLU A 3 -18.59 5.40 -26.37
C GLU A 3 -17.42 5.88 -25.51
N ARG A 4 -17.48 7.13 -25.03
CA ARG A 4 -16.41 7.69 -24.19
C ARG A 4 -16.65 7.22 -22.75
N PRO A 5 -15.66 6.60 -22.09
CA PRO A 5 -15.82 6.19 -20.70
C PRO A 5 -16.12 7.42 -19.83
N THR A 6 -17.13 7.26 -18.99
CA THR A 6 -17.61 8.27 -18.05
C THR A 6 -17.10 7.96 -16.64
N LEU A 7 -17.50 8.78 -15.65
CA LEU A 7 -17.13 8.52 -14.25
C LEU A 7 -17.66 7.17 -13.73
N VAL A 8 -18.76 6.66 -14.30
CA VAL A 8 -19.37 5.38 -13.87
C VAL A 8 -18.74 4.16 -14.55
N ASP A 9 -17.76 4.37 -15.43
CA ASP A 9 -17.02 3.31 -16.09
C ASP A 9 -15.64 3.16 -15.42
N PRO A 10 -15.23 1.95 -15.00
CA PRO A 10 -15.98 0.69 -15.03
C PRO A 10 -17.13 0.60 -13.99
N PRO A 11 -18.16 -0.26 -14.20
CA PRO A 11 -19.30 -0.39 -13.29
C PRO A 11 -18.89 -0.76 -11.87
N ILE A 12 -19.46 -0.07 -10.88
CA ILE A 12 -19.07 -0.21 -9.47
C ILE A 12 -19.38 -1.59 -8.90
N GLU A 13 -20.43 -2.26 -9.38
CA GLU A 13 -20.82 -3.61 -8.95
C GLU A 13 -19.70 -4.61 -9.24
N ASN A 14 -19.10 -4.52 -10.44
CA ASN A 14 -18.00 -5.37 -10.84
C ASN A 14 -16.76 -5.11 -9.99
N LEU A 15 -16.49 -3.85 -9.64
CA LEU A 15 -15.39 -3.48 -8.75
C LEU A 15 -15.62 -4.01 -7.32
N LEU A 16 -16.84 -3.94 -6.81
CA LEU A 16 -17.18 -4.43 -5.48
C LEU A 16 -16.97 -5.94 -5.36
N HIS A 17 -17.36 -6.71 -6.38
CA HIS A 17 -17.11 -8.16 -6.41
C HIS A 17 -15.62 -8.51 -6.37
N LYS A 18 -14.74 -7.65 -6.91
CA LYS A 18 -13.28 -7.85 -6.83
C LYS A 18 -12.72 -7.67 -5.42
N VAL A 19 -13.40 -6.92 -4.56
CA VAL A 19 -12.91 -6.56 -3.21
C VAL A 19 -13.71 -7.18 -2.05
N GLY A 20 -14.54 -8.17 -2.35
CA GLY A 20 -15.41 -8.83 -1.36
C GLY A 20 -16.52 -7.91 -0.85
N ASP A 21 -17.16 -7.18 -1.77
CA ASP A 21 -18.37 -6.37 -1.56
C ASP A 21 -18.26 -5.24 -0.52
N SER A 22 -17.03 -4.85 -0.16
CA SER A 22 -16.76 -3.76 0.77
C SER A 22 -16.40 -2.46 0.04
N LYS A 23 -17.27 -1.46 0.17
CA LYS A 23 -17.03 -0.09 -0.35
C LYS A 23 -15.77 0.54 0.23
N PHE A 24 -15.50 0.30 1.52
CA PHE A 24 -14.32 0.85 2.18
C PHE A 24 -13.03 0.26 1.63
N THR A 25 -13.03 -1.05 1.35
CA THR A 25 -11.87 -1.71 0.75
C THR A 25 -11.66 -1.27 -0.69
N LEU A 26 -12.73 -1.11 -1.47
CA LEU A 26 -12.62 -0.54 -2.82
C LEU A 26 -11.90 0.82 -2.77
N VAL A 27 -12.36 1.73 -1.90
CA VAL A 27 -11.74 3.06 -1.76
C VAL A 27 -10.28 2.95 -1.34
N ALA A 28 -9.96 2.14 -0.33
CA ALA A 28 -8.59 1.98 0.16
C ALA A 28 -7.64 1.43 -0.93
N VAL A 29 -8.03 0.33 -1.57
CA VAL A 29 -7.23 -0.36 -2.59
C VAL A 29 -7.01 0.55 -3.80
N SER A 30 -8.07 1.17 -4.33
CA SER A 30 -7.95 2.09 -5.47
C SER A 30 -7.12 3.34 -5.13
N ALA A 31 -7.25 3.89 -3.91
CA ALA A 31 -6.50 5.07 -3.50
C ALA A 31 -5.00 4.79 -3.31
N ILE A 32 -4.65 3.65 -2.69
CA ILE A 32 -3.26 3.23 -2.53
C ILE A 32 -2.62 3.08 -3.91
N ARG A 33 -3.25 2.30 -4.78
CA ARG A 33 -2.73 2.07 -6.13
C ARG A 33 -2.64 3.35 -6.97
N ALA A 34 -3.61 4.26 -6.85
CA ALA A 34 -3.56 5.54 -7.53
C ALA A 34 -2.36 6.41 -7.09
N ARG A 35 -1.94 6.32 -5.81
CA ARG A 35 -0.74 7.02 -5.33
C ARG A 35 0.53 6.42 -5.93
N GLU A 36 0.65 5.10 -5.99
CA GLU A 36 1.78 4.42 -6.65
C GLU A 36 1.90 4.83 -8.12
N ILE A 37 0.78 4.86 -8.86
CA ILE A 37 0.74 5.31 -10.25
C ILE A 37 1.16 6.78 -10.37
N ASN A 38 0.67 7.63 -9.46
CA ASN A 38 1.05 9.04 -9.44
C ASN A 38 2.54 9.24 -9.14
N GLU A 39 3.08 8.50 -8.18
CA GLU A 39 4.50 8.48 -7.85
C GLU A 39 5.34 8.00 -9.04
N TYR A 40 4.91 6.96 -9.74
CA TYR A 40 5.55 6.49 -10.97
C TYR A 40 5.69 7.63 -12.00
N TYR A 41 4.60 8.35 -12.29
CA TYR A 41 4.65 9.46 -13.25
C TYR A 41 5.51 10.63 -12.79
N ASN A 42 5.51 10.96 -11.49
CA ASN A 42 6.31 12.04 -10.93
C ASN A 42 7.80 11.67 -10.79
N GLY A 43 8.12 10.39 -10.68
CA GLY A 43 9.49 9.86 -10.56
C GLY A 43 10.19 9.62 -11.89
N LEU A 44 9.51 9.83 -13.03
CA LEU A 44 10.10 9.70 -14.37
C LEU A 44 11.26 10.70 -14.53
N GLY A 45 12.48 10.18 -14.64
CA GLY A 45 13.71 10.96 -14.79
C GLY A 45 14.57 11.04 -13.52
N SER A 46 14.04 10.65 -12.35
CA SER A 46 14.79 10.63 -11.09
C SER A 46 15.51 9.31 -10.79
N GLY A 47 15.54 8.37 -11.75
CA GLY A 47 16.28 7.09 -11.61
C GLY A 47 15.72 6.13 -10.55
N HIS A 48 14.49 6.32 -10.08
CA HIS A 48 13.86 5.44 -9.10
C HIS A 48 13.39 4.15 -9.79
N GLY A 49 14.23 3.12 -9.80
CA GLY A 49 13.98 1.83 -10.47
C GLY A 49 12.94 0.91 -9.78
N ALA A 50 12.18 1.40 -8.81
CA ALA A 50 11.29 0.58 -7.99
C ALA A 50 9.79 0.84 -8.20
N LEU A 51 9.41 1.87 -8.96
CA LEU A 51 7.99 2.24 -9.13
C LEU A 51 7.33 1.41 -10.22
N ILE A 52 6.18 0.82 -9.91
CA ILE A 52 5.43 -0.04 -10.83
C ILE A 52 4.60 0.84 -11.78
N PRO A 53 4.80 0.75 -13.11
CA PRO A 53 4.02 1.52 -14.09
C PRO A 53 2.53 1.14 -14.05
N PRO A 54 1.65 1.93 -14.69
CA PRO A 54 0.30 1.49 -15.02
C PRO A 54 0.32 0.17 -15.81
N GLN A 55 -0.54 -0.77 -15.43
CA GLN A 55 -0.63 -2.13 -15.98
C GLN A 55 -1.74 -2.27 -17.03
N VAL A 56 -2.51 -1.21 -17.26
CA VAL A 56 -3.60 -1.14 -18.25
C VAL A 56 -3.38 0.01 -19.23
N SER A 57 -3.86 -0.16 -20.46
CA SER A 57 -3.96 0.93 -21.43
C SER A 57 -5.32 1.61 -21.28
N SER A 58 -5.32 2.84 -20.75
CA SER A 58 -6.55 3.62 -20.57
C SER A 58 -6.62 4.79 -21.54
N LEU A 59 -7.85 5.26 -21.81
CA LEU A 59 -8.10 6.58 -22.41
C LEU A 59 -7.96 7.72 -21.38
N SER A 60 -7.98 7.40 -20.09
CA SER A 60 -7.83 8.34 -18.99
C SER A 60 -6.37 8.46 -18.55
N ASN A 61 -5.94 9.70 -18.29
CA ASN A 61 -4.64 9.99 -17.68
C ASN A 61 -4.73 10.23 -16.17
N LYS A 62 -5.86 9.89 -15.54
CA LYS A 62 -6.06 10.08 -14.10
C LYS A 62 -5.69 8.79 -13.36
N SER A 63 -4.79 8.89 -12.39
CA SER A 63 -4.28 7.73 -11.63
C SER A 63 -5.39 6.93 -10.96
N LEU A 64 -6.46 7.58 -10.50
CA LEU A 64 -7.60 6.88 -9.89
C LEU A 64 -8.41 6.06 -10.92
N SER A 65 -8.60 6.58 -12.13
CA SER A 65 -9.25 5.82 -13.21
C SER A 65 -8.42 4.61 -13.60
N LEU A 66 -7.11 4.80 -13.77
CA LEU A 66 -6.17 3.71 -14.06
C LEU A 66 -6.21 2.62 -12.98
N ALA A 67 -6.20 3.00 -11.70
CA ALA A 67 -6.27 2.04 -10.59
C ALA A 67 -7.58 1.24 -10.58
N MET A 68 -8.72 1.88 -10.89
CA MET A 68 -10.01 1.19 -11.00
C MET A 68 -10.07 0.26 -12.22
N GLU A 69 -9.49 0.66 -13.35
CA GLU A 69 -9.39 -0.19 -14.54
C GLU A 69 -8.45 -1.40 -14.33
N GLU A 70 -7.32 -1.21 -13.64
CA GLU A 70 -6.43 -2.31 -13.24
C GLU A 70 -7.14 -3.33 -12.34
N LEU A 71 -7.92 -2.85 -11.36
CA LEU A 71 -8.73 -3.71 -10.49
C LEU A 71 -9.80 -4.45 -11.29
N TYR A 72 -10.47 -3.75 -12.21
CA TYR A 72 -11.49 -4.32 -13.08
C TYR A 72 -10.92 -5.44 -13.96
N GLU A 73 -9.78 -5.21 -14.61
CA GLU A 73 -9.07 -6.20 -15.43
C GLU A 73 -8.39 -7.32 -14.61
N GLY A 74 -8.39 -7.22 -13.28
CA GLY A 74 -7.77 -8.22 -12.39
C GLY A 74 -6.24 -8.17 -12.38
N LYS A 75 -5.65 -7.03 -12.77
CA LYS A 75 -4.20 -6.78 -12.72
C LYS A 75 -3.73 -6.19 -11.40
N LEU A 76 -4.66 -5.77 -10.55
CA LEU A 76 -4.40 -5.33 -9.19
C LEU A 76 -4.85 -6.42 -8.21
N GLN A 77 -3.93 -6.85 -7.34
CA GLN A 77 -4.23 -7.73 -6.21
C GLN A 77 -3.98 -6.98 -4.91
N PHE A 78 -4.70 -7.36 -3.86
CA PHE A 78 -4.54 -6.78 -2.53
C PHE A 78 -4.70 -7.88 -1.48
N HIS A 79 -4.04 -7.70 -0.34
CA HIS A 79 -4.24 -8.52 0.85
C HIS A 79 -4.97 -7.69 1.89
N ARG A 80 -6.04 -8.24 2.48
CA ARG A 80 -6.67 -7.67 3.67
C ARG A 80 -6.15 -8.47 4.87
N PRO A 81 -5.39 -7.84 5.78
CA PRO A 81 -4.93 -8.51 6.98
C PRO A 81 -6.11 -9.08 7.78
N THR A 82 -5.97 -10.32 8.19
CA THR A 82 -6.85 -11.01 9.14
C THR A 82 -6.58 -10.50 10.55
N ALA A 83 -7.51 -10.76 11.48
CA ALA A 83 -7.34 -10.37 12.87
C ALA A 83 -6.10 -11.03 13.49
N GLU A 84 -5.85 -12.31 13.18
CA GLU A 84 -4.70 -13.06 13.67
C GLU A 84 -3.38 -12.47 13.15
N GLU A 85 -3.29 -12.11 11.87
CA GLU A 85 -2.12 -11.45 11.30
C GLU A 85 -1.86 -10.09 11.96
N LEU A 86 -2.91 -9.31 12.23
CA LEU A 86 -2.79 -8.03 12.92
C LEU A 86 -2.30 -8.20 14.37
N ASP A 87 -2.81 -9.20 15.09
CA ASP A 87 -2.39 -9.49 16.46
C ASP A 87 -0.93 -9.95 16.51
N GLN A 88 -0.51 -10.79 15.55
CA GLN A 88 0.88 -11.21 15.39
C GLN A 88 1.80 -10.01 15.12
N GLU A 89 1.44 -9.13 14.18
CA GLU A 89 2.20 -7.92 13.87
C GLU A 89 2.34 -7.01 15.11
N ARG A 90 1.29 -6.88 15.92
CA ARG A 90 1.35 -6.11 17.18
C ARG A 90 2.34 -6.71 18.18
N LEU A 91 2.28 -8.03 18.39
CA LEU A 91 3.19 -8.73 19.31
C LEU A 91 4.65 -8.64 18.86
N GLU A 92 4.90 -8.80 17.55
CA GLU A 92 6.24 -8.65 16.97
C GLU A 92 6.80 -7.24 17.17
N ASN A 93 5.96 -6.21 16.98
CA ASN A 93 6.34 -4.83 17.21
C ASN A 93 6.62 -4.53 18.69
N GLU A 94 5.80 -5.05 19.61
CA GLU A 94 6.02 -4.93 21.07
C GLU A 94 7.33 -5.61 21.49
N ALA A 95 7.59 -6.83 20.99
CA ALA A 95 8.84 -7.55 21.25
C ALA A 95 10.07 -6.82 20.69
N ARG A 96 9.95 -6.24 19.50
CA ARG A 96 11.03 -5.47 18.86
C ARG A 96 11.37 -4.21 19.64
N GLU A 97 10.36 -3.50 20.15
CA GLU A 97 10.60 -2.31 20.97
C GLU A 97 11.17 -2.68 22.34
N GLN A 98 10.71 -3.77 22.95
CA GLN A 98 11.30 -4.27 24.19
C GLN A 98 12.78 -4.61 24.00
N ALA A 99 13.13 -5.33 22.94
CA ALA A 99 14.52 -5.67 22.63
C ALA A 99 15.38 -4.41 22.40
N ARG A 100 14.80 -3.36 21.79
CA ARG A 100 15.48 -2.07 21.63
C ARG A 100 15.73 -1.38 22.98
N VAL A 101 14.75 -1.41 23.89
CA VAL A 101 14.87 -0.83 25.23
C VAL A 101 15.89 -1.61 26.06
N ASP A 102 15.87 -2.94 26.02
CA ASP A 102 16.82 -3.79 26.74
C ASP A 102 18.25 -3.54 26.24
N ALA A 103 18.46 -3.45 24.91
CA ALA A 103 19.75 -3.11 24.34
C ALA A 103 20.23 -1.71 24.73
N ALA A 104 19.33 -0.74 24.88
CA ALA A 104 19.67 0.59 25.37
C ALA A 104 20.09 0.56 26.86
N ASN A 105 19.34 -0.17 27.69
CA ASN A 105 19.65 -0.34 29.11
C ASN A 105 21.00 -1.05 29.32
N ASP A 106 21.31 -2.07 28.51
CA ASP A 106 22.60 -2.77 28.55
C ASP A 106 23.76 -1.84 28.20
N LEU A 107 23.55 -0.92 27.25
CA LEU A 107 24.54 0.08 26.86
C LEU A 107 24.80 1.08 28.00
N ASP A 108 23.72 1.57 28.62
CA ASP A 108 23.80 2.50 29.75
C ASP A 108 24.54 1.86 30.94
N ALA A 109 24.20 0.61 31.27
CA ALA A 109 24.87 -0.16 32.33
C ALA A 109 26.37 -0.35 32.03
N PHE A 110 26.74 -0.61 30.78
CA PHE A 110 28.14 -0.69 30.37
C PHE A 110 28.87 0.66 30.50
N THR A 111 28.22 1.77 30.13
CA THR A 111 28.82 3.10 30.24
C THR A 111 29.02 3.55 31.69
N ASP A 112 28.08 3.24 32.58
CA ASP A 112 28.21 3.56 34.01
C ASP A 112 29.35 2.77 34.65
N ALA A 113 29.51 1.48 34.29
CA ALA A 113 30.62 0.66 34.78
C ALA A 113 32.01 1.18 34.37
N LEU A 114 32.14 1.83 33.21
CA LEU A 114 33.39 2.48 32.78
C LEU A 114 33.64 3.82 33.50
N ARG A 115 32.60 4.46 34.04
CA ARG A 115 32.71 5.74 34.75
C ARG A 115 33.19 5.57 36.18
N ASP A 116 32.86 4.43 36.79
CA ASP A 116 33.20 4.08 38.17
C ASP A 116 34.56 3.35 38.32
N ALA A 117 35.28 3.12 37.21
CA ALA A 117 36.62 2.51 37.17
C ALA A 117 37.75 3.53 37.03
#